data_AF-A0A191HUE1-F1
#
_entry.id   AF-A0A191HUE1-F1
#
_cell.length_a   1.000
_cell.length_b   1.000
_cell.length_c   1.000
_cell.angle_alpha   90.00
_cell.angle_beta   90.00
_cell.angle_gamma   90.00
#
_symmetry.space_group_name_H-M   'P 1'
#
loop_
_entity.id
_entity.type
_entity.pdbx_description
1 polymer ?
#
loop_
_entity_poly.entity_id
_entity_poly.type
_entity_poly.pdbx_seq_one_letter_code
_entity_poly.pdbx_strand_id
1 'polypeptide(L)'
;MRSISEWAYLESRDLESNFKGLGYYNFYLAKASLLSQMRGIVPDLNNKGIMEIYSGKRPLLEGNVVPNNVFLGEKFHTLIITGPNTGGKTVVLKMVGLFSLMVRLGLGVPARIGTKMPFF
;
A
#
# COMPACT_ATOMS: atom_id res chain seq x y z
N MET A 1 14.47 -47.02 11.78
CA MET A 1 14.41 -45.54 11.66
C MET A 1 14.49 -45.02 10.21
N ARG A 2 14.33 -45.87 9.17
CA ARG A 2 14.32 -45.44 7.74
C ARG A 2 12.93 -45.16 7.16
N SER A 3 11.85 -45.46 7.88
CA SER A 3 10.47 -45.42 7.35
C SER A 3 9.87 -44.02 7.21
N ILE A 4 10.26 -43.06 8.05
CA ILE A 4 9.66 -41.72 8.06
C ILE A 4 10.21 -40.86 6.92
N SER A 5 11.49 -40.98 6.60
CA SER A 5 12.13 -40.22 5.52
C SER A 5 11.60 -40.62 4.14
N GLU A 6 11.32 -41.90 3.93
CA GLU A 6 10.70 -42.39 2.69
C GLU A 6 9.26 -41.88 2.54
N TRP A 7 8.48 -41.90 3.62
CA TRP A 7 7.12 -41.37 3.61
C TRP A 7 7.08 -39.85 3.35
N ALA A 8 7.99 -39.10 3.99
CA ALA A 8 8.15 -37.67 3.75
C ALA A 8 8.59 -37.35 2.31
N TYR A 9 9.36 -38.24 1.66
CA TYR A 9 9.74 -38.09 0.26
C TYR A 9 8.56 -38.32 -0.70
N LEU A 10 7.72 -39.33 -0.44
CA LEU A 10 6.53 -39.60 -1.24
C LEU A 10 5.54 -38.42 -1.22
N GLU A 11 5.35 -37.83 -0.04
CA GLU A 11 4.46 -36.68 0.20
C GLU A 11 5.13 -35.31 -0.02
N SER A 12 6.40 -35.29 -0.45
CA SER A 12 7.21 -34.07 -0.52
C SER A 12 6.60 -32.98 -1.40
N ARG A 13 5.95 -33.38 -2.50
CA ARG A 13 5.27 -32.45 -3.43
C ARG A 13 4.08 -31.78 -2.76
N ASP A 14 3.29 -32.52 -2.00
CA ASP A 14 2.10 -31.99 -1.33
C ASP A 14 2.51 -31.10 -0.15
N LEU A 15 3.57 -31.47 0.58
CA LEU A 15 4.18 -30.62 1.61
C LEU A 15 4.69 -29.30 1.03
N GLU A 16 5.37 -29.32 -0.12
CA GLU A 16 5.85 -28.10 -0.77
C GLU A 16 4.70 -27.20 -1.23
N SER A 17 3.63 -27.79 -1.79
CA SER A 17 2.42 -27.08 -2.18
C SER A 17 1.76 -26.40 -0.98
N ASN A 18 1.59 -27.15 0.12
CA ASN A 18 1.02 -26.62 1.36
C ASN A 18 1.88 -25.50 1.96
N PHE A 19 3.21 -25.66 1.94
CA PHE A 19 4.13 -24.63 2.43
C PHE A 19 4.03 -23.33 1.62
N LYS A 20 3.94 -23.44 0.29
CA LYS A 20 3.68 -22.28 -0.59
C LYS A 20 2.33 -21.63 -0.28
N GLY A 21 1.28 -22.43 -0.10
CA GLY A 21 -0.05 -21.96 0.28
C GLY A 21 -0.03 -21.16 1.60
N LEU A 22 0.64 -21.69 2.62
CA LEU A 22 0.85 -21.00 3.90
C LEU A 22 1.66 -19.72 3.74
N GLY A 23 2.65 -19.70 2.84
CA GLY A 23 3.42 -18.51 2.49
C GLY A 23 2.54 -17.39 1.93
N TYR A 24 1.69 -17.70 0.96
CA TYR A 24 0.74 -16.72 0.40
C TYR A 24 -0.27 -16.24 1.44
N TYR A 25 -0.81 -17.15 2.25
CA TYR A 25 -1.75 -16.80 3.32
C TYR A 25 -1.13 -15.81 4.32
N ASN A 26 0.09 -16.09 4.79
CA ASN A 26 0.82 -15.17 5.67
C ASN A 26 1.09 -13.82 5.00
N PHE A 27 1.43 -13.81 3.71
CA PHE A 27 1.64 -12.57 2.96
C PHE A 27 0.38 -11.71 2.90
N TYR A 28 -0.80 -12.29 2.64
CA TYR A 28 -2.06 -11.55 2.64
C TYR A 28 -2.44 -11.03 4.04
N LEU A 29 -2.24 -11.85 5.08
CA LEU A 29 -2.44 -11.41 6.46
C LEU A 29 -1.51 -10.25 6.84
N ALA A 30 -0.25 -10.29 6.41
CA ALA A 30 0.68 -9.19 6.65
C ALA A 30 0.21 -7.89 5.99
N LYS A 31 -0.32 -7.94 4.76
CA LYS A 31 -0.92 -6.76 4.10
C LYS A 31 -2.13 -6.22 4.86
N ALA A 32 -3.02 -7.09 5.30
CA ALA A 32 -4.20 -6.71 6.08
C ALA A 32 -3.83 -6.11 7.44
N SER A 33 -2.86 -6.70 8.12
CA SER A 33 -2.31 -6.19 9.38
C SER A 33 -1.69 -4.81 9.21
N LEU A 34 -0.85 -4.63 8.17
CA LEU A 34 -0.26 -3.34 7.82
C LEU A 34 -1.34 -2.28 7.58
N LEU A 35 -2.40 -2.62 6.81
CA LEU A 35 -3.53 -1.72 6.55
C LEU A 35 -4.19 -1.26 7.86
N SER A 36 -4.45 -2.20 8.77
CA SER A 36 -5.07 -1.93 10.08
C SER A 36 -4.16 -1.07 10.97
N GLN A 37 -2.86 -1.38 11.04
CA GLN A 37 -1.88 -0.62 11.84
C GLN A 37 -1.80 0.84 11.38
N MET A 38 -1.86 1.07 10.07
CA MET A 38 -1.84 2.42 9.51
C MET A 38 -3.21 3.12 9.55
N ARG A 39 -4.27 2.44 10.00
CA ARG A 39 -5.67 2.88 9.87
C ARG A 39 -6.00 3.33 8.45
N GLY A 40 -5.51 2.57 7.48
CA GLY A 40 -5.64 2.88 6.06
C GLY A 40 -6.88 2.28 5.40
N ILE A 41 -7.01 2.56 4.11
CA ILE A 41 -8.09 2.10 3.24
C ILE A 41 -7.52 1.48 1.97
N VAL A 42 -8.31 0.66 1.29
CA VAL A 42 -8.05 0.30 -0.11
C VAL A 42 -8.62 1.41 -0.98
N PRO A 43 -7.82 2.11 -1.79
CA PRO A 43 -8.32 3.21 -2.61
C PRO A 43 -9.05 2.69 -3.85
N ASP A 44 -9.96 3.51 -4.39
CA ASP A 44 -10.60 3.23 -5.67
C ASP A 44 -9.58 3.41 -6.80
N LEU A 45 -9.41 2.36 -7.62
CA LEU A 45 -8.43 2.37 -8.69
C LEU A 45 -9.06 2.82 -10.01
N ASN A 46 -8.30 3.56 -10.81
CA ASN A 46 -8.73 3.96 -12.14
C ASN A 46 -7.58 3.98 -13.16
N ASN A 47 -7.93 3.82 -14.44
CA ASN A 47 -6.99 3.87 -15.56
C ASN A 47 -7.02 5.23 -16.30
N LYS A 48 -7.55 6.27 -15.66
CA LYS A 48 -7.74 7.61 -16.25
C LYS A 48 -6.69 8.63 -15.78
N GLY A 49 -5.73 8.21 -14.95
CA GLY A 49 -4.75 9.11 -14.36
C GLY A 49 -5.33 10.02 -13.26
N ILE A 50 -6.52 9.73 -12.75
CA ILE A 50 -7.19 10.54 -11.73
C ILE A 50 -6.65 10.18 -10.35
N MET A 51 -6.15 11.18 -9.62
CA MET A 51 -5.66 11.06 -8.25
C MET A 51 -6.44 12.01 -7.34
N GLU A 52 -7.14 11.44 -6.37
CA GLU A 52 -7.91 12.18 -5.36
C GLU A 52 -7.59 11.59 -4.00
N ILE A 53 -6.59 12.14 -3.30
CA ILE A 53 -6.20 11.70 -1.96
C ILE A 53 -6.94 12.55 -0.95
N TYR A 54 -7.75 11.92 -0.11
CA TYR A 54 -8.43 12.57 1.02
C TYR A 54 -7.75 12.21 2.33
N SER A 55 -7.36 13.22 3.09
CA SER A 55 -6.71 13.11 4.40
C SER A 55 -5.53 12.14 4.43
N GLY A 56 -4.70 12.15 3.39
CA GLY A 56 -3.53 11.30 3.27
C GLY A 56 -2.46 11.64 4.32
N LYS A 57 -1.93 10.62 4.98
CA LYS A 57 -0.84 10.74 5.96
C LYS A 57 0.36 9.93 5.50
N ARG A 58 1.57 10.45 5.63
CA ARG A 58 2.78 9.66 5.36
C ARG A 58 2.97 8.65 6.51
N PRO A 59 2.96 7.33 6.27
CA PRO A 59 2.95 6.33 7.35
C PRO A 59 4.17 6.38 8.28
N LEU A 60 5.32 6.84 7.79
CA LEU A 60 6.59 6.92 8.54
C LEU A 60 6.78 8.28 9.24
N LEU A 61 5.72 9.06 9.47
CA LEU A 61 5.79 10.26 10.28
C LEU A 61 5.17 9.98 11.64
N GLU A 62 5.89 10.36 12.70
CA GLU A 62 5.48 10.17 14.08
C GLU A 62 4.81 11.44 14.65
N GLY A 63 4.04 11.26 15.72
CA GLY A 63 3.36 12.34 16.42
C GLY A 63 2.11 12.87 15.70
N ASN A 64 1.79 14.14 15.94
CA ASN A 64 0.60 14.78 15.37
C ASN A 64 0.84 15.18 13.90
N VAL A 65 0.63 14.22 13.01
CA VAL A 65 0.74 14.42 11.56
C VAL A 65 -0.52 15.09 11.01
N VAL A 66 -0.35 16.27 10.43
CA VAL A 66 -1.41 16.96 9.68
C VAL A 66 -1.65 16.25 8.35
N PRO A 67 -2.86 15.74 8.08
CA PRO A 67 -3.18 15.07 6.84
C PRO A 67 -3.26 16.06 5.67
N ASN A 68 -2.98 15.61 4.44
CA ASN A 68 -3.08 16.44 3.23
C ASN A 68 -4.11 15.89 2.25
N ASN A 69 -4.77 16.79 1.54
CA ASN A 69 -5.59 16.44 0.39
C ASN A 69 -4.81 16.76 -0.90
N VAL A 70 -4.86 15.87 -1.88
CA VAL A 70 -4.18 16.06 -3.17
C VAL A 70 -5.14 15.68 -4.29
N PHE A 71 -5.33 16.57 -5.25
CA PHE A 71 -6.22 16.36 -6.40
C PHE A 71 -5.43 16.60 -7.68
N LEU A 72 -5.55 15.70 -8.64
CA LEU A 72 -4.89 15.78 -9.95
C LEU A 72 -5.61 14.88 -10.95
N GLY A 73 -5.55 15.20 -12.25
CA GLY A 73 -6.01 14.32 -13.32
C GLY A 73 -7.43 14.59 -13.84
N GLU A 74 -8.27 15.33 -13.11
CA GLU A 74 -9.56 15.78 -13.65
C GLU A 74 -9.44 17.11 -14.42
N LYS A 75 -9.14 18.20 -13.71
CA LYS A 75 -9.09 19.56 -14.29
C LYS A 75 -7.68 20.01 -14.67
N PHE A 76 -6.66 19.45 -14.02
CA PHE A 76 -5.26 19.81 -14.20
C PHE A 76 -4.37 18.59 -13.96
N HIS A 77 -3.26 18.51 -14.68
CA HIS A 77 -2.29 17.41 -14.59
C HIS A 77 -0.97 17.81 -13.92
N THR A 78 -0.83 19.09 -13.56
CA THR A 78 0.38 19.63 -12.94
C THR A 78 0.01 20.38 -11.66
N LEU A 79 0.65 20.03 -10.55
CA LEU A 79 0.53 20.72 -9.27
C LEU A 79 1.83 21.45 -8.96
N ILE A 80 1.76 22.78 -8.82
CA ILE A 80 2.90 23.60 -8.39
C ILE A 80 2.78 23.81 -6.87
N ILE A 81 3.76 23.32 -6.11
CA ILE A 81 3.79 23.44 -4.65
C ILE A 81 4.84 24.48 -4.25
N THR A 82 4.41 25.62 -3.67
CA THR A 82 5.29 26.74 -3.29
C THR A 82 5.38 26.94 -1.77
N GLY A 83 6.10 27.97 -1.29
CA GLY A 83 6.18 28.37 0.11
C GLY A 83 7.54 28.10 0.79
N PRO A 84 7.65 28.24 2.13
CA PRO A 84 8.90 27.97 2.87
C PRO A 84 9.28 26.48 2.89
N ASN A 85 10.57 26.13 2.92
CA ASN A 85 11.06 24.74 2.82
C ASN A 85 10.47 23.78 3.89
N THR A 86 10.12 24.30 5.07
CA THR A 86 9.54 23.53 6.19
C THR A 86 8.03 23.28 6.04
N GLY A 87 7.38 23.87 5.03
CA GLY A 87 5.92 23.84 4.84
C GLY A 87 5.33 22.54 4.30
N GLY A 88 5.98 21.38 4.51
CA GLY A 88 5.40 20.08 4.17
C GLY A 88 5.42 19.69 2.68
N LYS A 89 6.07 20.45 1.78
CA LYS A 89 6.12 20.12 0.33
C LYS A 89 6.72 18.74 0.07
N THR A 90 7.88 18.50 0.66
CA THR A 90 8.58 17.21 0.55
C THR A 90 7.75 16.08 1.15
N VAL A 91 6.97 16.37 2.20
CA VAL A 91 6.05 15.38 2.81
C VAL A 91 4.95 15.01 1.82
N VAL A 92 4.34 15.99 1.15
CA VAL A 92 3.30 15.75 0.13
C VAL A 92 3.87 14.95 -1.04
N LEU A 93 5.01 15.36 -1.61
CA LEU A 93 5.62 14.64 -2.74
C LEU A 93 6.00 13.19 -2.37
N LYS A 94 6.62 12.99 -1.20
CA LYS A 94 6.96 11.64 -0.72
C LYS A 94 5.71 10.81 -0.43
N MET A 95 4.64 11.42 0.08
CA MET A 95 3.37 10.73 0.31
C MET A 95 2.76 10.24 -1.00
N VAL A 96 2.63 11.12 -2.00
CA VAL A 96 2.08 10.77 -3.31
C VAL A 96 2.88 9.65 -3.98
N GLY A 97 4.22 9.79 -4.00
CA GLY A 97 5.09 8.76 -4.56
C GLY A 97 4.99 7.42 -3.82
N LEU A 98 4.96 7.46 -2.49
CA LEU A 98 4.81 6.25 -1.66
C LEU A 98 3.45 5.59 -1.88
N PHE A 99 2.35 6.34 -1.92
CA PHE A 99 1.01 5.79 -2.16
C PHE A 99 0.92 5.15 -3.54
N SER A 100 1.55 5.75 -4.55
CA SER A 100 1.61 5.20 -5.90
C SER A 100 2.33 3.84 -5.93
N LEU A 101 3.43 3.71 -5.17
CA LEU A 101 4.13 2.44 -5.02
C LEU A 101 3.31 1.41 -4.22
N MET A 102 2.70 1.82 -3.12
CA MET A 102 1.85 0.96 -2.29
C MET A 102 0.71 0.36 -3.11
N VAL A 103 0.02 1.19 -3.90
CA VAL A 103 -1.05 0.74 -4.81
C VAL A 103 -0.55 -0.29 -5.81
N ARG A 104 0.60 -0.05 -6.45
CA ARG A 104 1.21 -1.01 -7.39
C ARG A 104 1.61 -2.33 -6.73
N LEU A 105 1.91 -2.33 -5.43
CA LEU A 105 2.20 -3.54 -4.65
C LEU A 105 0.93 -4.23 -4.10
N GLY A 106 -0.25 -3.70 -4.42
CA GLY A 106 -1.53 -4.18 -3.89
C GLY A 106 -1.66 -3.97 -2.38
N LEU A 107 -1.11 -2.87 -1.87
CA LEU A 107 -1.24 -2.42 -0.49
C LEU A 107 -2.29 -1.30 -0.42
N GLY A 108 -3.05 -1.25 0.68
CA GLY A 108 -3.87 -0.07 0.97
C GLY A 108 -3.03 1.08 1.52
N VAL A 109 -3.63 2.27 1.60
CA VAL A 109 -2.94 3.53 1.92
C VAL A 109 -3.56 4.21 3.15
N PRO A 110 -2.78 4.89 4.01
CA PRO A 110 -3.31 5.71 5.12
C PRO A 110 -3.97 6.99 4.63
N ALA A 111 -5.21 6.86 4.18
CA ALA A 111 -6.07 7.93 3.70
C ALA A 111 -7.52 7.69 4.12
N ARG A 112 -8.41 8.62 3.81
CA ARG A 112 -9.85 8.50 4.04
C ARG A 112 -10.54 7.76 2.89
N ILE A 113 -11.65 7.10 3.20
CA ILE A 113 -12.61 6.57 2.23
C ILE A 113 -12.98 7.65 1.20
N GLY A 114 -13.12 7.21 -0.06
CA GLY A 114 -13.30 8.06 -1.23
C GLY A 114 -12.00 8.46 -1.92
N THR A 115 -10.85 8.05 -1.37
CA THR A 115 -9.56 8.26 -2.04
C THR A 115 -9.47 7.43 -3.31
N LYS A 116 -9.14 8.08 -4.43
CA LYS A 116 -8.91 7.46 -5.73
C LYS A 116 -7.45 7.55 -6.11
N MET A 117 -6.91 6.45 -6.62
CA MET A 117 -5.54 6.40 -7.10
C MET A 117 -5.51 5.86 -8.53
N PRO A 118 -4.70 6.43 -9.42
CA PRO A 118 -4.52 5.86 -10.73
C PRO A 118 -3.65 4.60 -10.64
N PHE A 119 -3.97 3.60 -11.45
CA PHE A 119 -3.10 2.46 -11.68
C PHE A 119 -2.16 2.80 -12.84
N PHE A 120 -0.95 3.24 -12.51
CA PHE A 120 0.10 3.54 -13.48
C PHE A 120 0.82 2.29 -13.96
#